data_AF-A0A6J4XQL0-F1
#
_entry.id   AF-A0A6J4XQL0-F1
#
_cell.length_a   1.000
_cell.length_b   1.000
_cell.length_c   1.000
_cell.angle_alpha   90.00
_cell.angle_beta   90.00
_cell.angle_gamma   90.00
#
_symmetry.space_group_name_H-M   'P 1'
#
loop_
_entity.id
_entity.type
_entity.pdbx_description
1 polymer ?
#
loop_
_entity_poly.entity_id
_entity_poly.type
_entity_poly.pdbx_seq_one_letter_code
_entity_poly.pdbx_strand_id
1 'polypeptide(L)'
;MLALLIVIPSALLGGLMYLYSLQPQYSGRLTLAGLQEEVEVSLANDTHMVYAQPSVWYEAHLECPGFGFYGNHAAGVPFALIGHNHFAAWGLTMFEKDDVDFNKERLNPENPNQVWFIDHWDDLKIRQETIRVKGSKNVNFEVRSSRQGPILNEVDDTVAQTGSDLVG
;
A
#
# COMPACT_ATOMS: atom_id res chain seq x y z
N MET A 1 -17.24 18.34 -24.08
CA MET A 1 -18.42 18.21 -23.19
C MET A 1 -18.71 16.76 -22.79
N LEU A 2 -18.52 15.77 -23.67
CA LEU A 2 -18.74 14.34 -23.37
C LEU A 2 -17.72 13.72 -22.38
N ALA A 3 -16.47 14.15 -22.40
CA ALA A 3 -15.41 13.60 -21.52
C ALA A 3 -15.63 13.91 -20.02
N LEU A 4 -16.22 15.06 -19.70
CA LEU A 4 -16.54 15.46 -18.33
C LEU A 4 -17.67 14.61 -17.71
N LEU A 5 -18.57 14.08 -18.54
CA LEU A 5 -19.69 13.24 -18.09
C LEU A 5 -19.27 11.81 -17.71
N ILE A 6 -18.07 11.37 -18.08
CA ILE A 6 -17.55 10.02 -17.76
C ILE A 6 -16.53 10.07 -16.63
N VAL A 7 -15.64 11.07 -16.63
CA VAL A 7 -14.56 11.18 -15.63
C VAL A 7 -15.11 11.43 -14.22
N ILE A 8 -16.15 12.26 -14.08
CA ILE A 8 -16.72 12.60 -12.77
C ILE A 8 -17.40 11.38 -12.11
N PRO A 9 -18.27 10.61 -12.79
CA PRO A 9 -18.82 9.38 -12.22
C PRO A 9 -17.77 8.32 -11.88
N SER A 10 -16.73 8.16 -12.70
CA SER A 10 -15.66 7.19 -12.44
C SER A 10 -14.81 7.57 -11.23
N ALA A 11 -14.49 8.86 -11.04
CA ALA A 11 -13.76 9.34 -9.87
C ALA A 11 -14.61 9.22 -8.58
N LEU A 12 -15.92 9.49 -8.67
CA LEU A 12 -16.84 9.30 -7.55
C LEU A 12 -17.02 7.82 -7.20
N LEU A 13 -17.14 6.94 -8.19
CA LEU A 13 -17.25 5.49 -7.96
C LEU A 13 -15.94 4.93 -7.39
N GLY A 14 -14.79 5.37 -7.89
CA GLY A 14 -13.48 5.00 -7.36
C GLY A 14 -13.27 5.49 -5.93
N GLY A 15 -13.65 6.74 -5.63
CA GLY A 15 -13.64 7.27 -4.27
C GLY A 15 -14.59 6.55 -3.33
N LEU A 16 -15.80 6.19 -3.81
CA LEU A 16 -16.77 5.42 -3.04
C LEU A 16 -16.28 4.00 -2.76
N MET A 17 -15.72 3.31 -3.76
CA MET A 17 -15.12 1.99 -3.59
C MET A 17 -13.93 2.02 -2.64
N TYR A 18 -13.09 3.05 -2.71
CA TYR A 18 -11.99 3.27 -1.77
C TYR A 18 -12.50 3.49 -0.34
N LEU A 19 -13.56 4.28 -0.16
CA LEU A 19 -14.21 4.47 1.15
C LEU A 19 -14.83 3.16 1.68
N TYR A 20 -15.40 2.32 0.80
CA TYR A 20 -15.91 1.01 1.17
C TYR A 20 -14.79 0.01 1.50
N SER A 21 -13.64 0.07 0.82
CA SER A 21 -12.50 -0.79 1.13
C SER A 21 -11.81 -0.41 2.44
N LEU A 22 -11.97 0.84 2.89
CA LEU A 22 -11.55 1.30 4.21
C LEU A 22 -12.52 0.87 5.33
N GLN A 23 -13.66 0.22 5.01
CA GLN A 23 -14.51 -0.31 6.06
C GLN A 23 -13.78 -1.48 6.76
N PRO A 24 -13.55 -1.38 8.08
CA PRO A 24 -12.85 -2.43 8.80
C PRO A 24 -13.60 -3.75 8.66
N GLN A 25 -12.94 -4.80 8.17
CA GLN A 25 -13.50 -6.16 8.10
C GLN A 25 -13.71 -6.80 9.48
N TYR A 26 -13.25 -6.12 10.54
CA TYR A 26 -13.49 -6.48 11.92
C TYR A 26 -14.12 -5.29 12.66
N SER A 27 -15.40 -5.41 12.99
CA SER A 27 -16.12 -4.49 13.87
C SER A 27 -16.41 -5.22 15.17
N GLY A 28 -15.66 -4.88 16.23
CA GLY A 28 -15.98 -5.26 17.59
C GLY A 28 -16.58 -4.07 18.33
N ARG A 29 -17.86 -4.13 18.72
CA ARG A 29 -18.43 -3.16 19.66
C ARG A 29 -18.40 -3.77 21.05
N LEU A 30 -17.37 -3.46 21.82
CA LEU A 30 -17.37 -3.79 23.25
C LEU A 30 -18.36 -2.84 23.94
N THR A 31 -19.61 -3.28 24.07
CA THR A 31 -20.59 -2.56 24.89
C THR A 31 -20.33 -2.99 26.32
N LEU A 32 -19.64 -2.16 27.10
CA LEU A 32 -19.43 -2.38 28.54
C LEU A 32 -20.79 -2.26 29.25
N ALA A 33 -21.54 -3.35 29.30
CA ALA A 33 -22.82 -3.41 29.99
C ALA A 33 -22.59 -3.37 31.51
N GLY A 34 -23.19 -2.40 32.20
CA GLY A 34 -23.15 -2.31 33.67
C GLY A 34 -22.21 -1.26 34.26
N LEU A 35 -21.69 -0.31 33.46
CA LEU A 35 -20.99 0.86 34.00
C LEU A 35 -22.01 1.78 34.70
N GLN A 36 -21.90 1.89 36.02
CA GLN A 36 -22.76 2.74 36.85
C GLN A 36 -22.16 4.13 37.12
N GLU A 37 -20.91 4.36 36.70
CA GLU A 37 -20.14 5.59 36.93
C GLU A 37 -19.40 6.03 35.66
N GLU A 38 -18.96 7.29 35.61
CA GLU A 38 -18.09 7.79 34.55
C GLU A 38 -16.80 6.97 34.46
N VAL A 39 -16.39 6.61 33.25
CA VAL A 39 -15.18 5.81 33.01
C VAL A 39 -14.21 6.58 32.13
N GLU A 40 -12.97 6.69 32.60
CA GLU A 40 -11.87 7.21 31.81
C GLU A 40 -11.36 6.14 30.82
N VAL A 41 -11.22 6.51 29.55
CA VAL A 41 -10.70 5.63 28.51
C VAL A 41 -9.32 6.11 28.11
N SER A 42 -8.32 5.24 28.25
CA SER A 42 -6.95 5.46 27.80
C SER A 42 -6.60 4.55 26.63
N LEU A 43 -6.02 5.11 25.57
CA LEU A 43 -5.47 4.36 24.44
C LEU A 43 -3.95 4.48 24.44
N ALA A 44 -3.25 3.34 24.47
CA ALA A 44 -1.81 3.25 24.28
C ALA A 44 -1.51 2.43 23.03
N ASN A 45 -0.64 2.93 22.15
CA ASN A 45 -0.29 2.29 20.89
C ASN A 45 1.23 2.30 20.67
N ASP A 46 1.79 1.11 20.50
CA ASP A 46 3.16 0.89 20.02
C ASP A 46 3.11 0.44 18.55
N THR A 47 3.88 1.09 17.67
CA THR A 47 3.98 0.75 16.24
C THR A 47 5.17 -0.11 15.88
N HIS A 48 6.04 -0.45 16.84
CA HIS A 48 7.20 -1.32 16.63
C HIS A 48 8.15 -0.80 15.52
N MET A 49 8.23 0.51 15.35
CA MET A 49 9.09 1.14 14.36
C MET A 49 10.55 1.12 14.81
N VAL A 50 11.46 0.86 13.88
CA VAL A 50 12.91 0.95 14.13
C VAL A 50 13.26 2.39 14.53
N TYR A 51 14.16 2.52 15.51
CA TYR A 51 14.66 3.82 15.96
C TYR A 51 15.38 4.57 14.83
N ALA A 52 15.08 5.87 14.69
CA ALA A 52 15.72 6.74 13.69
C ALA A 52 15.98 8.15 14.24
N GLN A 53 17.00 8.81 13.67
CA GLN A 53 17.28 10.24 13.88
C GLN A 53 17.47 10.92 12.51
N PRO A 54 16.58 11.84 12.10
CA PRO A 54 15.40 12.32 12.82
C PRO A 54 14.34 11.23 13.04
N SER A 55 13.44 11.46 13.99
CA SER A 55 12.35 10.54 14.33
C SER A 55 11.50 10.20 13.10
N VAL A 56 11.05 8.95 13.01
CA VAL A 56 10.10 8.51 11.98
C VAL A 56 8.76 9.23 12.14
N TRP A 57 8.36 9.46 13.38
CA TRP A 57 7.14 10.17 13.76
C TRP A 57 7.42 11.65 13.96
N TYR A 58 6.59 12.48 13.36
CA TYR A 58 6.55 13.92 13.61
C TYR A 58 5.28 14.26 14.39
N GLU A 59 5.44 14.76 15.62
CA GLU A 59 4.33 15.14 16.47
C GLU A 59 3.80 16.52 16.09
N ALA A 60 2.49 16.61 15.87
CA ALA A 60 1.84 17.86 15.49
C ALA A 60 0.37 17.91 15.93
N HIS A 61 -0.12 19.14 16.05
CA HIS A 61 -1.52 19.48 16.21
C HIS A 61 -1.99 20.27 15.00
N LEU A 62 -3.04 19.81 14.33
CA LEU A 62 -3.69 20.56 13.26
C LEU A 62 -5.06 21.02 13.75
N GLU A 63 -5.32 22.32 13.64
CA GLU A 63 -6.56 22.96 14.05
C GLU A 63 -7.18 23.71 12.87
N CYS A 64 -8.45 23.43 12.59
CA CYS A 64 -9.28 24.07 11.58
C CYS A 64 -10.65 24.42 12.20
N PRO A 65 -11.42 25.38 11.64
CA PRO A 65 -12.77 25.65 12.13
C PRO A 65 -13.65 24.39 12.13
N GLY A 66 -14.00 23.92 13.33
CA GLY A 66 -14.86 22.75 13.53
C GLY A 66 -14.15 21.39 13.50
N PHE A 67 -12.83 21.34 13.36
CA PHE A 67 -12.07 20.08 13.34
C PHE A 67 -10.61 20.29 13.75
N GLY A 68 -10.15 19.51 14.72
CA GLY A 68 -8.76 19.48 15.13
C GLY A 68 -8.35 18.07 15.52
N PHE A 69 -7.09 17.72 15.28
CA PHE A 69 -6.52 16.44 15.71
C PHE A 69 -5.05 16.57 16.06
N TYR A 70 -4.67 15.87 17.12
CA TYR A 70 -3.32 15.82 17.66
C TYR A 70 -2.76 14.41 17.46
N GLY A 71 -1.48 14.32 17.09
CA GLY A 71 -0.79 13.04 17.13
C GLY A 71 0.49 13.00 16.30
N ASN A 72 0.84 11.78 15.92
CA ASN A 72 2.08 11.46 15.21
C ASN A 72 1.82 11.28 13.71
N HIS A 73 2.57 12.03 12.90
CA HIS A 73 2.52 12.04 11.45
C HIS A 73 3.71 11.27 10.86
N ALA A 74 3.45 10.56 9.77
CA ALA A 74 4.50 10.04 8.90
C ALA A 74 4.76 11.02 7.74
N ALA A 75 5.97 11.00 7.19
CA ALA A 75 6.34 11.86 6.07
C ALA A 75 5.37 11.67 4.88
N GLY A 76 4.83 12.78 4.37
CA GLY A 76 3.87 12.78 3.27
C GLY A 76 2.42 12.49 3.67
N VAL A 77 2.14 12.18 4.94
CA VAL A 77 0.77 11.93 5.43
C VAL A 77 0.20 13.19 6.08
N PRO A 78 -0.90 13.76 5.55
CA PRO A 78 -1.43 15.04 6.02
C PRO A 78 -2.22 14.94 7.34
N PHE A 79 -2.45 13.74 7.87
CA PHE A 79 -3.16 13.49 9.12
C PHE A 79 -2.35 12.58 10.05
N ALA A 80 -2.69 12.61 11.35
CA ALA A 80 -2.03 11.78 12.34
C ALA A 80 -2.44 10.32 12.17
N LEU A 81 -1.48 9.43 11.95
CA LEU A 81 -1.73 7.99 11.84
C LEU A 81 -1.97 7.35 13.21
N ILE A 82 -1.40 7.96 14.25
CA ILE A 82 -1.63 7.62 15.65
C ILE A 82 -2.00 8.93 16.33
N GLY A 83 -3.18 9.01 16.94
CA GLY A 83 -3.62 10.27 17.49
C GLY A 83 -5.04 10.23 18.02
N HIS A 84 -5.54 11.43 18.28
CA HIS A 84 -6.89 11.62 18.76
C HIS A 84 -7.45 12.97 18.33
N ASN A 85 -8.76 13.09 18.43
CA ASN A 85 -9.48 14.35 18.39
C ASN A 85 -10.42 14.43 19.60
N HIS A 86 -11.34 15.40 19.60
CA HIS A 86 -12.31 15.56 20.68
C HIS A 86 -13.34 14.43 20.83
N PHE A 87 -13.43 13.54 19.85
CA PHE A 87 -14.46 12.50 19.78
C PHE A 87 -13.92 11.07 19.89
N ALA A 88 -12.68 10.83 19.42
CA ALA A 88 -12.09 9.50 19.37
C ALA A 88 -10.55 9.55 19.41
N ALA A 89 -9.96 8.43 19.82
CA ALA A 89 -8.55 8.13 19.68
C ALA A 89 -8.38 6.89 18.78
N TRP A 90 -7.29 6.84 18.02
CA TRP A 90 -6.97 5.71 17.14
C TRP A 90 -5.47 5.42 17.17
N GLY A 91 -5.17 4.18 16.82
CA GLY A 91 -3.81 3.69 16.67
C GLY A 91 -3.67 2.91 15.38
N LEU A 92 -2.42 2.67 15.01
CA LEU A 92 -2.03 1.89 13.85
C LEU A 92 -1.10 0.76 14.29
N THR A 93 -1.25 -0.39 13.66
CA THR A 93 -0.27 -1.48 13.71
C THR A 93 -0.27 -2.17 12.36
N MET A 94 0.82 -2.87 12.05
CA MET A 94 0.91 -3.66 10.83
C MET A 94 0.00 -4.89 10.97
N PHE A 95 -0.80 -5.14 9.94
CA PHE A 95 -1.58 -6.36 9.84
C PHE A 95 -0.89 -7.28 8.83
N GLU A 96 -0.28 -8.35 9.31
CA GLU A 96 0.41 -9.36 8.50
C GLU A 96 -0.60 -10.29 7.80
N LYS A 97 -1.46 -9.69 6.97
CA LYS A 97 -2.37 -10.44 6.12
C LYS A 97 -1.63 -10.87 4.87
N ASP A 98 -1.90 -12.08 4.42
CA ASP A 98 -1.51 -12.51 3.08
C ASP A 98 -2.34 -11.75 2.03
N ASP A 99 -1.71 -10.77 1.38
CA ASP A 99 -2.30 -9.87 0.39
C ASP A 99 -1.50 -9.77 -0.93
N VAL A 100 -0.47 -10.61 -1.10
CA VAL A 100 0.39 -10.65 -2.29
C VAL A 100 0.74 -12.09 -2.66
N ASP A 101 0.45 -12.47 -3.92
CA ASP A 101 0.79 -13.78 -4.48
C ASP A 101 1.87 -13.69 -5.57
N PHE A 102 2.74 -14.70 -5.66
CA PHE A 102 3.66 -14.89 -6.78
C PHE A 102 3.03 -15.75 -7.88
N ASN A 103 3.15 -15.32 -9.13
CA ASN A 103 2.69 -16.06 -10.30
C ASN A 103 3.88 -16.49 -11.17
N LYS A 104 3.94 -17.77 -11.54
CA LYS A 104 4.94 -18.30 -12.47
C LYS A 104 4.44 -18.13 -13.90
N GLU A 105 4.94 -17.10 -14.58
CA GLU A 105 4.59 -16.81 -15.97
C GLU A 105 5.26 -17.81 -16.94
N ARG A 106 4.53 -18.22 -17.99
CA ARG A 106 5.07 -19.05 -19.07
C ARG A 106 5.49 -18.15 -20.23
N LEU A 107 6.79 -18.04 -20.50
CA LEU A 107 7.31 -17.25 -21.62
C LEU A 107 6.95 -17.89 -22.98
N ASN A 108 6.74 -17.06 -24.00
CA ASN A 108 6.60 -17.52 -25.37
C ASN A 108 7.97 -17.95 -25.92
N PRO A 109 8.15 -19.22 -26.36
CA PRO A 109 9.41 -19.71 -26.93
C PRO A 109 9.86 -18.94 -28.19
N GLU A 110 8.91 -18.36 -28.93
CA GLU A 110 9.18 -17.61 -30.16
C GLU A 110 9.37 -16.12 -29.92
N ASN A 111 8.86 -15.58 -28.81
CA ASN A 111 8.97 -14.16 -28.46
C ASN A 111 9.13 -13.97 -26.93
N PRO A 112 10.34 -13.75 -26.41
CA PRO A 112 10.58 -13.64 -24.97
C PRO A 112 9.92 -12.41 -24.32
N ASN A 113 9.33 -11.49 -25.10
CA ASN A 113 8.56 -10.36 -24.61
C ASN A 113 7.06 -10.67 -24.46
N GLN A 114 6.68 -11.94 -24.51
CA GLN A 114 5.31 -12.39 -24.31
C GLN A 114 5.21 -13.47 -23.24
N VAL A 115 4.09 -13.47 -22.52
CA VAL A 115 3.73 -14.50 -21.54
C VAL A 115 2.39 -15.11 -21.89
N TRP A 116 2.18 -16.38 -21.54
CA TRP A 116 0.90 -17.04 -21.75
C TRP A 116 -0.11 -16.53 -20.73
N PHE A 117 -1.21 -15.94 -21.21
CA PHE A 117 -2.31 -15.49 -20.38
C PHE A 117 -3.61 -15.99 -21.01
N ILE A 118 -4.36 -16.85 -20.31
CA ILE A 118 -5.68 -17.38 -20.70
C ILE A 118 -5.84 -17.55 -22.23
N ASP A 119 -5.31 -18.65 -22.75
CA ASP A 119 -5.46 -19.08 -24.14
C ASP A 119 -4.85 -18.18 -25.23
N HIS A 120 -4.01 -17.20 -24.85
CA HIS A 120 -3.23 -16.42 -25.81
C HIS A 120 -1.88 -15.97 -25.24
N TRP A 121 -1.02 -15.45 -26.13
CA TRP A 121 0.21 -14.75 -25.76
C TRP A 121 -0.11 -13.27 -25.52
N ASP A 122 0.21 -12.77 -24.33
CA ASP A 122 0.05 -11.36 -23.94
C ASP A 122 1.43 -10.69 -23.90
N ASP A 123 1.53 -9.48 -24.44
CA ASP A 123 2.78 -8.73 -24.49
C ASP A 123 3.14 -8.19 -23.10
N LEU A 124 4.41 -8.34 -22.72
CA LEU A 124 4.96 -7.70 -21.54
C LEU A 124 5.04 -6.18 -21.76
N LYS A 125 4.66 -5.42 -20.73
CA LYS A 125 4.96 -3.99 -20.67
C LYS A 125 6.43 -3.82 -20.30
N ILE A 126 7.20 -3.24 -21.20
CA ILE A 126 8.62 -2.96 -20.99
C ILE A 126 8.81 -1.45 -20.84
N ARG A 127 9.38 -1.04 -19.71
CA ARG A 127 9.72 0.36 -19.42
C ARG A 127 11.23 0.48 -19.23
N GLN A 128 11.85 1.39 -19.98
CA GLN A 128 13.25 1.75 -19.80
C GLN A 128 13.36 2.72 -18.62
N GLU A 129 14.20 2.40 -17.66
CA GLU A 129 14.46 3.21 -16.47
C GLU A 129 15.93 3.59 -16.37
N THR A 130 16.19 4.76 -15.79
CA THR A 130 17.56 5.27 -15.63
C THR A 130 17.80 5.72 -14.19
N ILE A 131 18.72 5.05 -13.51
CA ILE A 131 19.25 5.47 -12.22
C ILE A 131 20.38 6.46 -12.46
N ARG A 132 20.19 7.71 -12.03
CA ARG A 132 21.23 8.74 -12.07
C ARG A 132 22.19 8.54 -10.90
N VAL A 133 23.46 8.30 -11.20
CA VAL A 133 24.48 8.04 -10.18
C VAL A 133 25.38 9.27 -10.03
N LYS A 134 25.39 9.89 -8.85
CA LYS A 134 26.22 11.07 -8.59
C LYS A 134 27.70 10.72 -8.77
N GLY A 135 28.39 11.47 -9.63
CA GLY A 135 29.82 11.29 -9.89
C GLY A 135 30.18 10.08 -10.75
N SER A 136 29.19 9.40 -11.34
CA SER A 136 29.40 8.20 -12.15
C SER A 136 28.47 8.18 -13.36
N LYS A 137 28.61 7.14 -14.20
CA LYS A 137 27.68 6.94 -15.33
C LYS A 137 26.31 6.51 -14.81
N ASN A 138 25.26 6.95 -15.51
CA ASN A 138 23.91 6.48 -15.24
C ASN A 138 23.81 4.97 -15.49
N VAL A 139 22.96 4.30 -14.71
CA VAL A 139 22.62 2.89 -14.91
C VAL A 139 21.27 2.83 -15.59
N ASN A 140 21.23 2.27 -16.80
CA ASN A 140 19.99 2.02 -17.52
C ASN A 140 19.58 0.57 -17.32
N PHE A 141 18.30 0.31 -17.12
CA PHE A 141 17.76 -1.04 -16.96
C PHE A 141 16.31 -1.10 -17.43
N GLU A 142 15.83 -2.31 -17.69
CA GLU A 142 14.47 -2.56 -18.14
C GLU A 142 13.60 -3.04 -16.97
N VAL A 143 12.40 -2.48 -16.87
CA VAL A 143 11.35 -3.00 -15.98
C VAL A 143 10.31 -3.68 -16.84
N ARG A 144 10.17 -5.00 -16.66
CA ARG A 144 9.20 -5.83 -17.36
C ARG A 144 8.01 -6.12 -16.44
N SER A 145 6.79 -6.04 -16.96
CA SER A 145 5.58 -6.34 -16.19
C SER A 145 4.56 -7.06 -17.05
N SER A 146 3.99 -8.14 -16.52
CA SER A 146 2.82 -8.81 -17.08
C SER A 146 1.55 -8.08 -16.63
N ARG A 147 0.40 -8.69 -16.92
CA ARG A 147 -0.89 -8.22 -16.40
C ARG A 147 -1.01 -8.43 -14.89
N GLN A 148 -0.34 -9.45 -14.35
CA GLN A 148 -0.40 -9.84 -12.94
C GLN A 148 0.59 -9.07 -12.07
N GLY A 149 1.62 -8.45 -12.66
CA GLY A 149 2.55 -7.62 -11.91
C GLY A 149 3.94 -7.50 -12.54
N PRO A 150 4.88 -6.88 -11.82
CA PRO A 150 6.28 -6.82 -12.25
C PRO A 150 6.94 -8.20 -12.24
N ILE A 151 7.87 -8.43 -13.16
CA ILE A 151 8.72 -9.63 -13.16
C ILE A 151 9.86 -9.42 -12.15
N LEU A 152 10.04 -10.37 -11.23
CA LEU A 152 10.92 -10.20 -10.08
C LEU A 152 12.23 -11.01 -10.14
N ASN A 153 12.38 -11.91 -11.11
CA ASN A 153 13.56 -12.79 -11.24
C ASN A 153 14.89 -12.03 -11.40
N GLU A 154 14.88 -10.79 -11.85
CA GLU A 154 16.10 -9.97 -12.01
C GLU A 154 16.48 -9.20 -10.75
N VAL A 155 15.58 -9.11 -9.76
CA VAL A 155 15.78 -8.30 -8.54
C VAL A 155 15.87 -9.13 -7.26
N ASP A 156 15.41 -10.38 -7.29
CA ASP A 156 15.44 -11.29 -6.13
C ASP A 156 15.94 -12.68 -6.56
N ASP A 157 17.13 -13.05 -6.06
CA ASP A 157 17.78 -14.33 -6.36
C ASP A 157 16.98 -15.53 -5.84
N THR A 158 16.21 -15.38 -4.76
CA THR A 158 15.36 -16.43 -4.18
C THR A 158 14.21 -16.73 -5.13
N VAL A 159 13.57 -15.69 -5.67
CA VAL A 159 12.50 -15.82 -6.67
C VAL A 159 13.07 -16.39 -7.97
N ALA A 160 14.28 -15.98 -8.36
CA ALA A 160 14.96 -16.50 -9.55
C ALA A 160 15.21 -18.01 -9.47
N GLN A 161 15.70 -18.49 -8.32
CA GLN A 161 15.99 -19.91 -8.06
C GLN A 161 14.70 -20.75 -7.91
N THR A 162 13.66 -20.21 -7.29
CA THR A 162 12.37 -20.93 -7.14
C THR A 162 11.72 -21.25 -8.51
N GLY A 163 12.05 -20.47 -9.54
CA GLY A 163 11.64 -20.73 -10.92
C GLY A 163 12.16 -22.06 -11.50
N SER A 164 13.34 -22.54 -11.07
CA SER A 164 13.95 -23.79 -11.55
C SER A 164 13.51 -25.04 -10.78
N ASP A 165 13.16 -24.89 -9.51
CA ASP A 165 13.13 -26.03 -8.58
C ASP A 165 11.74 -26.68 -8.41
N LEU A 166 10.68 -26.02 -8.91
CA LEU A 166 9.30 -26.55 -8.89
C LEU A 166 8.93 -27.35 -10.16
N VAL A 167 9.94 -27.89 -10.86
CA VAL A 167 9.77 -28.89 -11.92
C VAL A 167 10.29 -30.23 -11.39
N GLY A 168 9.59 -30.77 -10.41
CA GLY A 168 9.79 -32.10 -9.84
C GLY A 168 8.44 -32.74 -9.59
#